data_AF-A0A2L2Z4N0-F1
#
_entry.id   AF-A0A2L2Z4N0-F1
#
_cell.length_a   1.000
_cell.length_b   1.000
_cell.length_c   1.000
_cell.angle_alpha   90.00
_cell.angle_beta   90.00
_cell.angle_gamma   90.00
#
_symmetry.space_group_name_H-M   'P 1'
#
loop_
_entity.id
_entity.type
_entity.pdbx_description
1 polymer ?
#
loop_
_entity_poly.entity_id
_entity_poly.type
_entity_poly.pdbx_seq_one_letter_code
_entity_poly.pdbx_strand_id
1 'polypeptide(L)'
;KIIQQARCLEHLSLGFIEELLDVSDHLLCMLTENQALCIRSLHLSSIKEVPDNYFVNTMNSSMFKSFFRLEFLSIDYDYMNDQLLDVLSQPQKRPLRRLSIHVHSFYYPFRKVGDAAWNMLRSHSPCLEV
;
A
#
# COMPACT_ATOMS: atom_id res chain seq x y z
N LYS A 1 -13.90 -9.56 -12.09
CA LYS A 1 -15.19 -10.15 -11.65
C LYS A 1 -15.38 -10.07 -10.13
N ILE A 2 -14.52 -10.69 -9.30
CA ILE A 2 -14.69 -10.67 -7.82
C ILE A 2 -14.77 -9.24 -7.25
N ILE A 3 -13.84 -8.35 -7.61
CA ILE A 3 -13.83 -6.95 -7.13
C ILE A 3 -15.12 -6.19 -7.47
N GLN A 4 -15.79 -6.50 -8.58
CA GLN A 4 -17.01 -5.81 -9.01
C GLN A 4 -18.29 -6.44 -8.44
N GLN A 5 -18.25 -7.75 -8.15
CA GLN A 5 -19.43 -8.52 -7.78
C GLN A 5 -19.52 -8.77 -6.27
N ALA A 6 -18.41 -8.67 -5.55
CA ALA A 6 -18.41 -8.79 -4.10
C ALA A 6 -19.23 -7.66 -3.49
N ARG A 7 -20.12 -8.02 -2.55
CA ARG A 7 -20.94 -7.03 -1.82
C ARG A 7 -20.09 -6.12 -0.94
N CYS A 8 -19.06 -6.67 -0.31
CA CYS A 8 -18.12 -5.95 0.54
C CYS A 8 -16.84 -6.77 0.68
N LEU A 9 -15.84 -6.45 -0.12
CA LEU A 9 -14.53 -7.09 -0.05
C LEU A 9 -13.71 -6.39 1.04
N GLU A 10 -13.55 -7.04 2.20
CA GLU A 10 -12.77 -6.46 3.31
C GLU A 10 -11.29 -6.79 3.24
N HIS A 11 -10.94 -7.95 2.68
CA HIS A 11 -9.57 -8.45 2.64
C HIS A 11 -9.20 -8.87 1.23
N LEU A 12 -8.11 -8.30 0.73
CA LEU A 12 -7.49 -8.73 -0.53
C LEU A 12 -6.00 -8.93 -0.30
N SER A 13 -5.54 -10.14 -0.61
CA SER A 13 -4.13 -10.47 -0.65
C SER A 13 -3.79 -10.99 -2.04
N LEU A 14 -2.88 -10.28 -2.71
CA LEU A 14 -2.33 -10.66 -4.01
C LEU A 14 -0.79 -10.63 -3.96
N GLY A 15 -0.22 -10.70 -2.75
CA GLY A 15 1.23 -10.67 -2.58
C GLY A 15 1.93 -11.82 -3.29
N PHE A 16 3.24 -11.68 -3.50
CA PHE A 16 4.11 -12.66 -4.16
C PHE A 16 3.80 -12.94 -5.64
N ILE A 17 3.18 -11.97 -6.33
CA ILE A 17 2.97 -11.99 -7.78
C ILE A 17 3.73 -10.81 -8.36
N GLU A 18 4.76 -11.05 -9.17
CA GLU A 18 5.60 -9.98 -9.75
C GLU A 18 4.82 -9.20 -10.82
N GLU A 19 4.04 -9.91 -11.64
CA GLU A 19 3.24 -9.32 -12.73
C GLU A 19 2.12 -8.40 -12.21
N LEU A 20 1.80 -8.49 -10.91
CA LEU A 20 0.85 -7.58 -10.28
C LEU A 20 1.35 -6.13 -10.30
N LEU A 21 2.68 -5.93 -10.33
CA LEU A 21 3.30 -4.62 -10.36
C LEU A 21 2.91 -3.84 -11.62
N ASP A 22 2.78 -4.54 -12.75
CA ASP A 22 2.44 -3.97 -14.06
C ASP A 22 0.98 -3.50 -14.14
N VAL A 23 0.12 -4.06 -13.30
CA VAL A 23 -1.31 -3.76 -13.27
C VAL A 23 -1.77 -3.13 -11.95
N SER A 24 -0.83 -2.74 -11.09
CA SER A 24 -1.09 -2.26 -9.72
C SER A 24 -2.01 -1.03 -9.70
N ASP A 25 -1.77 -0.04 -10.55
CA ASP A 25 -2.62 1.14 -10.67
C ASP A 25 -4.03 0.79 -11.20
N HIS A 26 -4.13 -0.13 -12.16
CA HIS A 26 -5.43 -0.59 -12.68
C HIS A 26 -6.22 -1.33 -11.59
N LEU A 27 -5.55 -2.22 -10.83
CA LEU A 27 -6.13 -2.92 -9.70
C LEU A 27 -6.60 -1.94 -8.62
N LEU A 28 -5.77 -0.97 -8.23
CA LEU A 28 -6.11 0.03 -7.21
C LEU A 28 -7.25 0.92 -7.66
N CYS A 29 -7.32 1.27 -8.95
CA CYS A 29 -8.46 1.98 -9.53
C CYS A 29 -9.75 1.17 -9.39
N MET A 30 -9.72 -0.10 -9.81
CA MET A 30 -10.85 -1.03 -9.69
C MET A 30 -11.31 -1.19 -8.23
N LEU A 31 -10.39 -1.31 -7.29
CA LEU A 31 -10.69 -1.38 -5.86
C LEU A 31 -11.29 -0.08 -5.34
N THR A 32 -10.78 1.05 -5.80
CA THR A 32 -11.29 2.38 -5.42
C THR A 32 -12.74 2.57 -5.87
N GLU A 33 -13.05 2.19 -7.11
CA GLU A 33 -14.39 2.36 -7.69
C GLU A 33 -15.43 1.43 -7.08
N ASN A 34 -15.04 0.21 -6.69
CA ASN A 34 -16.00 -0.83 -6.33
C ASN A 34 -16.00 -1.20 -4.84
N GLN A 35 -14.86 -1.07 -4.14
CA GLN A 35 -14.65 -1.66 -2.82
C GLN A 35 -14.01 -0.71 -1.79
N ALA A 36 -13.81 0.57 -2.12
CA ALA A 36 -13.09 1.53 -1.27
C ALA A 36 -13.61 1.64 0.16
N LEU A 37 -14.93 1.57 0.33
CA LEU A 37 -15.59 1.70 1.64
C LEU A 37 -15.52 0.41 2.48
N CYS A 38 -15.06 -0.70 1.91
CA CYS A 38 -15.05 -2.01 2.53
C CYS A 38 -13.65 -2.50 2.88
N ILE A 39 -12.64 -2.20 2.06
CA ILE A 39 -11.28 -2.72 2.24
C ILE A 39 -10.70 -2.31 3.61
N ARG A 40 -10.30 -3.33 4.37
CA ARG A 40 -9.60 -3.24 5.67
C ARG A 40 -8.20 -3.80 5.60
N SER A 41 -7.95 -4.78 4.73
CA SER A 41 -6.63 -5.35 4.53
C SER A 41 -6.29 -5.44 3.05
N LEU A 42 -5.13 -4.90 2.70
CA LEU A 42 -4.62 -4.88 1.34
C LEU A 42 -3.15 -5.31 1.35
N HIS A 43 -2.86 -6.47 0.77
CA HIS A 43 -1.50 -7.03 0.73
C HIS A 43 -1.01 -7.09 -0.72
N LEU A 44 -0.11 -6.18 -1.06
CA LEU A 44 0.39 -5.91 -2.42
C LEU A 44 1.91 -6.09 -2.55
N SER A 45 2.59 -6.46 -1.47
CA SER A 45 4.02 -6.75 -1.48
C SER A 45 4.32 -7.86 -2.50
N SER A 46 5.20 -7.57 -3.45
CA SER A 46 5.55 -8.52 -4.51
C SER A 46 6.74 -9.40 -4.10
N ILE A 47 7.10 -10.31 -5.01
CA ILE A 47 8.40 -10.96 -5.06
C ILE A 47 9.11 -10.43 -6.31
N LYS A 48 10.44 -10.32 -6.26
CA LYS A 48 11.26 -10.03 -7.45
C LYS A 48 11.98 -11.32 -7.83
N GLU A 49 11.69 -11.86 -9.01
CA GLU A 49 12.38 -13.04 -9.53
C GLU A 49 13.88 -12.76 -9.74
N VAL A 50 14.21 -11.53 -10.14
CA VAL A 50 15.59 -11.06 -10.28
C VAL A 50 15.78 -9.75 -9.50
N PRO A 51 16.14 -9.81 -8.19
CA PRO A 51 16.23 -8.64 -7.32
C PRO A 51 17.20 -7.54 -7.78
N ASP A 52 18.18 -7.86 -8.60
CA ASP A 52 19.14 -6.87 -9.14
C ASP A 52 18.69 -6.29 -10.48
N ASN A 53 17.59 -6.79 -11.05
CA ASN A 53 17.12 -6.42 -12.39
C ASN A 53 15.60 -6.54 -12.49
N TYR A 54 14.90 -5.69 -11.74
CA TYR A 54 13.44 -5.55 -11.83
C TYR A 54 13.06 -4.10 -12.11
N PHE A 55 11.93 -3.91 -12.81
CA PHE A 55 11.41 -2.58 -13.08
C PHE A 55 10.58 -2.09 -11.89
N VAL A 56 10.89 -0.89 -11.40
CA VAL A 56 10.07 -0.20 -10.40
C VAL A 56 9.04 0.66 -11.14
N ASN A 57 7.83 0.13 -11.31
CA ASN A 57 6.69 0.95 -11.73
C ASN A 57 6.40 2.02 -10.66
N THR A 58 5.88 3.18 -11.05
CA THR A 58 5.36 4.16 -10.09
C THR A 58 3.94 3.77 -9.70
N MET A 59 3.69 3.52 -8.42
CA MET A 59 2.33 3.37 -7.89
C MET A 59 1.81 4.72 -7.41
N ASN A 60 0.59 5.09 -7.81
CA ASN A 60 0.00 6.35 -7.38
C ASN A 60 -0.52 6.29 -5.93
N SER A 61 0.28 6.79 -4.98
CA SER A 61 -0.06 6.85 -3.54
C SER A 61 -1.38 7.57 -3.24
N SER A 62 -1.88 8.45 -4.12
CA SER A 62 -3.16 9.12 -3.90
C SER A 62 -4.38 8.19 -4.01
N MET A 63 -4.26 7.03 -4.66
CA MET A 63 -5.33 6.02 -4.71
C MET A 63 -5.68 5.48 -3.31
N PHE A 64 -4.73 5.53 -2.37
CA PHE A 64 -4.98 5.10 -1.00
C PHE A 64 -5.90 6.02 -0.22
N LYS A 65 -6.18 7.24 -0.70
CA LYS A 65 -7.08 8.20 -0.01
C LYS A 65 -8.47 7.61 0.21
N SER A 66 -8.97 6.87 -0.76
CA SER A 66 -10.34 6.32 -0.75
C SER A 66 -10.55 5.18 0.24
N PHE A 67 -9.49 4.46 0.65
CA PHE A 67 -9.61 3.32 1.57
C PHE A 67 -9.68 3.79 3.03
N PHE A 68 -10.80 4.37 3.45
CA PHE A 68 -10.96 4.95 4.80
C PHE A 68 -10.89 3.92 5.93
N ARG A 69 -11.16 2.64 5.63
CA ARG A 69 -11.18 1.54 6.61
C ARG A 69 -9.91 0.69 6.61
N LEU A 70 -8.89 1.05 5.83
CA LEU A 70 -7.64 0.29 5.73
C LEU A 70 -6.93 0.26 7.09
N GLU A 71 -6.73 -0.94 7.62
CA GLU A 71 -6.06 -1.21 8.90
C GLU A 71 -4.78 -2.04 8.70
N PHE A 72 -4.65 -2.76 7.58
CA PHE A 72 -3.50 -3.62 7.29
C PHE A 72 -3.03 -3.38 5.86
N LEU A 73 -1.76 -2.98 5.71
CA LEU A 73 -1.13 -2.78 4.41
C LEU A 73 0.16 -3.60 4.33
N SER A 74 0.34 -4.37 3.26
CA SER A 74 1.65 -4.91 2.86
C SER A 74 2.07 -4.31 1.54
N ILE A 75 3.28 -3.77 1.45
CA ILE A 75 3.78 -3.06 0.27
C ILE A 75 5.29 -3.20 0.11
N ASP A 76 5.80 -3.08 -1.10
CA ASP A 76 7.24 -3.00 -1.33
C ASP A 76 7.81 -1.64 -0.90
N TYR A 77 9.03 -1.66 -0.39
CA TYR A 77 9.78 -0.46 0.00
C TYR A 77 9.94 0.53 -1.17
N ASP A 78 9.99 0.03 -2.41
CA ASP A 78 10.09 0.84 -3.63
C ASP A 78 8.95 1.85 -3.78
N TYR A 79 7.80 1.59 -3.16
CA TYR A 79 6.62 2.44 -3.20
C TYR A 79 6.49 3.39 -2.01
N MET A 80 7.38 3.26 -1.03
CA MET A 80 7.36 4.09 0.16
C MET A 80 7.83 5.50 -0.16
N ASN A 81 7.01 6.49 0.19
CA ASN A 81 7.30 7.91 0.06
C ASN A 81 6.48 8.71 1.09
N ASP A 82 6.83 9.97 1.31
CA ASP A 82 6.13 10.85 2.26
C ASP A 82 4.64 10.97 1.93
N GLN A 83 4.29 11.11 0.65
CA GLN A 83 2.90 11.23 0.22
C GLN A 83 2.05 10.00 0.61
N LEU A 84 2.59 8.79 0.54
CA LEU A 84 1.90 7.59 0.99
C LEU A 84 1.63 7.65 2.49
N LEU A 85 2.65 7.98 3.29
CA LEU A 85 2.50 8.07 4.74
C LEU A 85 1.53 9.20 5.13
N ASP A 86 1.59 10.34 4.46
CA ASP A 86 0.66 11.45 4.65
C ASP A 86 -0.78 11.01 4.37
N VAL A 87 -0.99 10.27 3.26
CA VAL A 87 -2.30 9.72 2.92
C VAL A 87 -2.78 8.75 3.99
N LEU A 88 -1.92 7.86 4.50
CA LEU A 88 -2.27 6.90 5.55
C LEU A 88 -2.51 7.56 6.91
N SER A 89 -2.01 8.79 7.12
CA SER A 89 -2.12 9.56 8.37
C SER A 89 -3.28 10.57 8.36
N GLN A 90 -4.12 10.57 7.33
CA GLN A 90 -5.22 11.53 7.21
C GLN A 90 -6.25 11.35 8.35
N PRO A 91 -6.71 12.43 9.01
CA PRO A 91 -7.57 12.34 10.21
C PRO A 91 -8.85 11.52 10.04
N GLN A 92 -9.42 11.48 8.84
CA GLN A 92 -10.65 10.75 8.51
C GLN A 92 -10.45 9.25 8.29
N LYS A 93 -9.21 8.76 8.23
CA LYS A 93 -8.91 7.35 8.06
C LYS A 93 -8.91 6.64 9.40
N ARG A 94 -9.14 5.33 9.35
CA ARG A 94 -8.87 4.48 10.51
C ARG A 94 -7.37 4.41 10.77
N PRO A 95 -6.95 4.43 12.04
CA PRO A 95 -5.58 4.13 12.42
C PRO A 95 -5.13 2.79 11.83
N LEU A 96 -3.96 2.79 11.21
CA LEU A 96 -3.35 1.59 10.68
C LEU A 96 -2.87 0.72 11.85
N ARG A 97 -3.12 -0.59 11.77
CA ARG A 97 -2.71 -1.57 12.79
C ARG A 97 -1.43 -2.27 12.39
N ARG A 98 -1.23 -2.51 11.10
CA ARG A 98 0.00 -3.14 10.58
C ARG A 98 0.42 -2.56 9.24
N LEU A 99 1.69 -2.22 9.11
CA LEU A 99 2.35 -1.85 7.86
C LEU A 99 3.52 -2.80 7.61
N SER A 100 3.34 -3.80 6.75
CA SER A 100 4.41 -4.72 6.36
C SER A 100 5.15 -4.16 5.15
N ILE A 101 6.46 -3.95 5.29
CA ILE A 101 7.31 -3.34 4.26
C ILE A 101 8.28 -4.40 3.74
N HIS A 102 8.19 -4.70 2.45
CA HIS A 102 9.04 -5.70 1.81
C HIS A 102 10.22 -5.01 1.10
N VAL A 103 11.44 -5.30 1.54
CA VAL A 103 12.67 -4.74 0.98
C VAL A 103 13.32 -5.78 0.07
N HIS A 104 13.57 -5.42 -1.20
CA HIS A 104 14.09 -6.34 -2.21
C HIS A 104 15.58 -6.13 -2.50
N SER A 105 15.98 -4.94 -2.96
CA SER A 105 17.40 -4.60 -3.21
C SER A 105 17.78 -3.29 -2.53
N PHE A 106 19.05 -3.15 -2.15
CA PHE A 106 19.61 -1.99 -1.44
C PHE A 106 20.33 -0.99 -2.36
N TYR A 107 20.40 -1.27 -3.67
CA TYR A 107 21.35 -0.59 -4.56
C TYR A 107 20.83 0.67 -5.28
N TYR A 108 19.57 1.05 -5.11
CA TYR A 108 19.07 2.31 -5.66
C TYR A 108 19.20 3.45 -4.65
N PRO A 109 19.48 4.69 -5.09
CA PRO A 109 19.32 5.88 -4.26
C PRO A 109 17.82 6.12 -4.04
N PHE A 110 17.21 5.27 -3.22
CA PHE A 110 15.79 5.34 -2.90
C PHE A 110 15.50 6.69 -2.25
N ARG A 111 14.39 7.32 -2.66
CA ARG A 111 13.88 8.50 -1.96
C ARG A 111 13.59 8.09 -0.54
N LYS A 112 14.36 8.64 0.40
CA LYS A 112 14.14 8.43 1.82
C LYS A 112 12.80 9.04 2.20
N VAL A 113 11.97 8.24 2.85
CA VAL A 113 10.82 8.75 3.60
C VAL A 113 11.35 9.57 4.76
N GLY A 114 10.89 10.81 4.90
CA GLY A 114 11.33 11.72 5.95
C GLY A 114 10.78 11.30 7.32
N ASP A 115 11.56 11.58 8.37
CA ASP A 115 11.16 11.31 9.76
C ASP A 115 9.84 12.02 10.13
N ALA A 116 9.56 13.18 9.53
CA ALA A 116 8.31 13.91 9.74
C ALA A 116 7.09 13.06 9.33
N ALA A 117 7.12 12.43 8.16
CA ALA A 117 6.02 11.61 7.67
C ALA A 117 5.81 10.36 8.55
N TRP A 118 6.90 9.73 8.99
CA TRP A 118 6.86 8.64 9.97
C TRP A 118 6.24 9.05 11.31
N ASN A 119 6.62 10.23 11.82
CA ASN A 119 6.09 10.76 13.07
C ASN A 119 4.59 11.06 12.98
N MET A 120 4.12 11.57 11.83
CA MET A 120 2.68 11.76 11.61
C MET A 120 1.94 10.43 11.59
N LEU A 121 2.47 9.42 10.89
CA LEU A 121 1.87 8.08 10.86
C LEU A 121 1.77 7.47 12.24
N ARG A 122 2.85 7.55 13.03
CA ARG A 122 2.88 7.04 14.41
C ARG A 122 1.92 7.79 15.31
N SER A 123 1.78 9.10 15.14
CA SER A 123 0.84 9.92 15.92
C SER A 123 -0.61 9.58 15.58
N HIS A 124 -0.92 9.37 14.30
CA HIS A 124 -2.25 8.95 13.84
C HIS A 124 -2.57 7.49 14.22
N SER A 125 -1.55 6.63 14.21
CA SER A 125 -1.65 5.19 14.44
C SER A 125 -0.74 4.74 15.60
N PRO A 126 -1.11 5.07 16.86
CA PRO A 126 -0.24 4.86 18.02
C PRO A 126 0.04 3.37 18.34
N CYS A 127 -0.82 2.46 17.86
CA CYS A 127 -0.66 1.01 18.03
C CYS A 127 -0.14 0.32 16.75
N LEU A 128 0.45 1.07 15.82
CA LEU A 128 0.95 0.54 14.56
C LEU A 128 2.13 -0.42 14.78
N GLU A 129 2.00 -1.63 14.25
CA GLU A 129 3.11 -2.57 14.03
C GLU A 129 3.72 -2.33 12.64
N VAL A 130 5.04 -2.15 12.56
CA VAL A 130 5.80 -2.05 11.30
C VAL A 130 6.80 -3.19 11.23
#